data_AF-A0AAD8HX82-F1
#
_entry.id   AF-A0AAD8HX82-F1
#
_cell.length_a   1.000
_cell.length_b   1.000
_cell.length_c   1.000
_cell.angle_alpha   90.00
_cell.angle_beta   90.00
_cell.angle_gamma   90.00
#
_symmetry.space_group_name_H-M   'P 1'
#
loop_
_entity.id
_entity.type
_entity.pdbx_description
1 polymer ?
#
loop_
_entity_poly.entity_id
_entity_poly.type
_entity_poly.pdbx_seq_one_letter_code
_entity_poly.pdbx_strand_id
1 'polypeptide(L)'
;MDTSVGSLVISPCLTIDEADRILEANFEEEMKQIIKISPKERQATLFSVTQTKKVADLARVSLKDPVYVGVDDERKRVTNEGLEQGYCVVPYCSVTLCHIAMSSGTVSDEFCLAYGHSLSSCV
;
A
#
# COMPACT_ATOMS: atom_id res chain seq x y z
N MET A 1 -26.71 -27.74 -21.34
CA MET A 1 -25.24 -27.86 -21.22
C MET A 1 -24.76 -26.55 -20.61
N ASP A 2 -25.21 -26.18 -19.42
CA ASP A 2 -24.95 -26.79 -18.10
C ASP A 2 -23.50 -26.54 -17.66
N THR A 3 -23.32 -25.45 -16.93
CA THR A 3 -22.39 -25.33 -15.79
C THR A 3 -22.93 -24.23 -14.88
N SER A 4 -23.72 -24.67 -13.92
CA SER A 4 -23.92 -24.05 -12.62
C SER A 4 -22.56 -23.92 -11.91
N VAL A 5 -21.90 -22.80 -12.10
CA VAL A 5 -20.94 -22.24 -11.14
C VAL A 5 -21.65 -21.06 -10.49
N GLY A 6 -21.70 -21.05 -9.15
CA GLY A 6 -22.41 -20.03 -8.37
C GLY A 6 -22.17 -18.64 -8.94
N SER A 7 -23.24 -17.91 -9.23
CA SER A 7 -23.19 -16.56 -9.77
C SER A 7 -22.51 -15.67 -8.73
N LEU A 8 -21.18 -15.59 -8.79
CA LEU A 8 -20.45 -14.49 -8.21
C LEU A 8 -21.00 -13.28 -8.94
N VAL A 9 -21.86 -12.52 -8.27
CA VAL A 9 -22.36 -11.24 -8.77
C VAL A 9 -21.13 -10.34 -8.81
N ILE A 10 -20.37 -10.42 -9.90
CA ILE A 10 -19.18 -9.62 -10.06
C ILE A 10 -19.68 -8.21 -10.23
N SER A 11 -19.37 -7.36 -9.24
CA SER A 11 -19.82 -5.98 -9.21
C SER A 11 -19.49 -5.30 -10.55
N PRO A 12 -20.35 -4.38 -11.03
CA PRO A 12 -20.09 -3.61 -12.24
C PRO A 12 -18.89 -2.66 -12.10
N CYS A 13 -18.27 -2.59 -10.92
CA CYS A 13 -17.12 -1.75 -10.60
C CYS A 13 -15.95 -2.58 -10.06
N LEU A 14 -14.74 -2.35 -10.56
CA LEU A 14 -13.48 -2.87 -10.06
C LEU A 14 -12.59 -1.72 -9.58
N THR A 15 -12.34 -1.66 -8.28
CA THR A 15 -11.41 -0.69 -7.69
C THR A 15 -10.13 -1.40 -7.26
N ILE A 16 -8.97 -0.91 -7.73
CA ILE A 16 -7.65 -1.37 -7.32
C ILE A 16 -7.04 -0.26 -6.46
N ASP A 17 -6.74 -0.56 -5.20
CA ASP A 17 -6.12 0.39 -4.26
C ASP A 17 -4.70 -0.06 -3.90
N GLU A 18 -3.84 0.88 -3.51
CA GLU A 18 -2.41 0.64 -3.22
C GLU A 18 -1.69 -0.19 -4.33
N ALA A 19 -1.94 0.13 -5.60
CA ALA A 19 -1.50 -0.70 -6.72
C ALA A 19 0.03 -0.92 -6.76
N ASP A 20 0.81 0.05 -6.27
CA ASP A 20 2.25 -0.07 -6.12
C ASP A 20 2.67 -1.16 -5.13
N ARG A 21 1.98 -1.27 -3.99
CA ARG A 21 2.25 -2.37 -3.03
C ARG A 21 1.85 -3.73 -3.57
N ILE A 22 0.75 -3.81 -4.31
CA ILE A 22 0.32 -5.04 -4.96
C ILE A 22 1.40 -5.55 -5.92
N LEU A 23 2.02 -4.63 -6.68
CA LEU A 23 3.08 -4.94 -7.63
C LEU A 23 4.41 -5.26 -6.96
N GLU A 24 4.75 -4.60 -5.86
CA GLU A 24 5.94 -4.92 -5.05
C GLU A 24 5.88 -6.33 -4.46
N ALA A 25 4.68 -6.77 -4.06
CA ALA A 25 4.46 -8.12 -3.55
C ALA A 25 4.38 -9.20 -4.65
N ASN A 26 4.66 -8.86 -5.91
CA ASN A 26 4.62 -9.74 -7.08
C ASN A 26 3.23 -10.35 -7.39
N PHE A 27 2.13 -9.72 -6.96
CA PHE A 27 0.76 -10.18 -7.27
C PHE A 27 0.30 -9.83 -8.70
N GLU A 28 1.24 -9.57 -9.62
CA GLU A 28 0.95 -9.18 -11.00
C GLU A 28 0.12 -10.24 -11.74
N GLU A 29 0.40 -11.52 -11.51
CA GLU A 29 -0.25 -12.61 -12.22
C GLU A 29 -1.65 -12.89 -11.67
N GLU A 30 -1.80 -12.86 -10.34
CA GLU A 30 -3.07 -12.96 -9.65
C GLU A 30 -4.01 -11.82 -10.06
N MET A 31 -3.49 -10.59 -10.17
CA MET A 31 -4.27 -9.44 -10.64
C MET A 31 -4.76 -9.62 -12.07
N LYS A 32 -3.93 -10.15 -12.99
CA LYS A 32 -4.37 -10.47 -14.35
C LYS A 32 -5.46 -11.54 -14.35
N GLN A 33 -5.38 -12.53 -13.48
CA GLN A 33 -6.42 -13.55 -13.34
C GLN A 33 -7.74 -12.94 -12.85
N ILE A 34 -7.71 -12.08 -11.83
CA ILE A 34 -8.90 -11.36 -11.33
C ILE A 34 -9.51 -10.48 -12.42
N ILE A 35 -8.67 -9.76 -13.17
CA ILE A 35 -9.11 -8.93 -14.30
C ILE A 35 -9.78 -9.78 -15.38
N LYS A 36 -9.27 -10.99 -15.66
CA LYS A 36 -9.76 -11.90 -16.70
C LYS A 36 -11.10 -12.57 -16.35
N ILE A 37 -11.32 -12.88 -15.07
CA ILE A 37 -12.60 -13.46 -14.62
C ILE A 37 -13.72 -12.41 -14.50
N SER A 38 -13.35 -11.14 -14.36
CA SER A 38 -14.30 -10.04 -14.17
C SER A 38 -14.90 -9.57 -15.52
N PRO A 39 -16.15 -9.04 -15.52
CA PRO A 39 -16.86 -8.67 -16.74
C PRO A 39 -16.09 -7.66 -17.59
N LYS A 40 -16.16 -7.81 -18.92
CA LYS A 40 -15.54 -6.86 -19.86
C LYS A 40 -16.18 -5.48 -19.81
N GLU A 41 -17.49 -5.43 -19.59
CA GLU A 41 -18.20 -4.20 -19.32
C GLU A 41 -18.22 -3.95 -17.82
N ARG A 42 -17.25 -3.17 -17.36
CA ARG A 42 -17.13 -2.73 -15.97
C ARG A 42 -16.56 -1.32 -15.93
N GLN A 43 -16.92 -0.57 -14.90
CA GLN A 43 -16.16 0.60 -14.49
C GLN A 43 -14.93 0.13 -13.73
N ALA A 44 -13.75 0.63 -14.06
CA ALA A 44 -12.54 0.28 -13.34
C ALA A 44 -11.81 1.56 -12.92
N THR A 45 -11.30 1.57 -11.69
CA THR A 45 -10.56 2.68 -11.10
C THR A 45 -9.32 2.13 -10.41
N LEU A 46 -8.19 2.81 -10.57
CA LEU A 46 -6.92 2.44 -9.94
C LEU A 46 -6.41 3.62 -9.11
N PHE A 47 -6.10 3.36 -7.84
CA PHE A 47 -5.48 4.28 -6.91
C PHE A 47 -4.10 3.74 -6.52
N SER A 48 -3.11 4.64 -6.53
CA SER A 48 -1.74 4.32 -6.12
C SER A 48 -1.08 5.57 -5.57
N VAL A 49 -0.16 5.38 -4.61
CA VAL A 49 0.62 6.47 -4.03
C VAL A 49 1.76 6.88 -4.96
N THR A 50 2.29 5.93 -5.73
CA THR A 50 3.43 6.16 -6.61
C THR A 50 3.12 5.82 -8.07
N GLN A 51 3.60 6.66 -8.99
CA GLN A 51 3.46 6.41 -10.42
C GLN A 51 4.71 5.71 -10.96
N THR A 52 4.73 4.37 -10.91
CA THR A 52 5.80 3.57 -11.53
C THR A 52 5.41 3.07 -12.93
N LYS A 53 6.40 2.64 -13.72
CA LYS A 53 6.14 2.03 -15.05
C LYS A 53 5.23 0.80 -14.95
N LYS A 54 5.42 -0.01 -13.91
CA LYS A 54 4.62 -1.20 -13.65
C LYS A 54 3.15 -0.84 -13.35
N VAL A 55 2.91 0.21 -12.57
CA VAL A 55 1.55 0.71 -12.30
C VAL A 55 0.90 1.19 -13.60
N ALA A 56 1.63 1.89 -14.46
CA ALA A 56 1.13 2.31 -15.77
C ALA A 56 0.77 1.12 -16.68
N ASP A 57 1.59 0.08 -16.70
CA ASP A 57 1.29 -1.14 -17.46
C ASP A 57 0.09 -1.90 -16.89
N LEU A 58 -0.04 -1.97 -15.57
CA LEU A 58 -1.23 -2.53 -14.92
C LEU A 58 -2.49 -1.74 -15.27
N ALA A 59 -2.43 -0.41 -15.27
CA ALA A 59 -3.53 0.46 -15.66
C ALA A 59 -3.98 0.20 -17.11
N ARG A 60 -3.03 0.00 -18.04
CA ARG A 60 -3.32 -0.31 -19.45
C ARG A 60 -4.03 -1.65 -19.65
N VAL A 61 -3.76 -2.63 -18.78
CA VAL A 61 -4.39 -3.96 -18.85
C VAL A 61 -5.75 -3.99 -18.14
N SER A 62 -5.89 -3.21 -17.07
CA SER A 62 -7.07 -3.24 -16.19
C SER A 62 -8.16 -2.24 -16.57
N LEU A 63 -7.80 -1.11 -17.18
CA LEU A 63 -8.67 0.03 -17.49
C LEU A 63 -8.91 0.17 -18.99
N LYS A 64 -10.09 0.69 -19.36
CA LYS A 64 -10.45 1.04 -20.74
C LYS A 64 -10.48 2.56 -20.85
N ASP A 65 -9.57 3.13 -21.65
CA ASP A 65 -9.41 4.58 -21.85
C ASP A 65 -9.26 5.38 -20.53
N PRO A 66 -8.21 5.11 -19.73
CA PRO A 66 -8.07 5.73 -18.42
C PRO A 66 -7.67 7.21 -18.50
N VAL A 67 -8.34 8.05 -17.73
CA VAL A 67 -7.91 9.42 -17.47
C VAL A 67 -6.94 9.43 -16.29
N TYR A 68 -5.73 9.92 -16.51
CA TYR A 68 -4.73 10.07 -15.45
C TYR A 68 -4.94 11.38 -14.70
N VAL A 69 -4.97 11.31 -13.37
CA VAL A 69 -5.08 12.47 -12.48
C VAL A 69 -3.98 12.35 -11.42
N GLY A 70 -2.92 13.14 -11.56
CA GLY A 70 -1.80 13.23 -10.63
C GLY A 70 -1.65 14.65 -10.09
N VAL A 71 -1.36 14.77 -8.79
CA VAL A 71 -1.07 16.05 -8.14
C VAL A 71 0.39 15.99 -7.70
N ASP A 72 1.26 16.80 -8.33
CA ASP A 72 2.68 16.98 -7.96
C ASP A 72 3.66 15.85 -8.40
N ASP A 73 3.68 15.49 -9.70
CA ASP A 73 4.63 14.51 -10.30
C ASP A 73 6.12 14.95 -10.25
N GLU A 74 6.42 16.21 -9.91
CA GLU A 74 7.77 16.77 -9.99
C GLU A 74 8.59 16.62 -8.69
N ARG A 75 7.97 16.18 -7.59
CA ARG A 75 8.63 16.10 -6.29
C ARG A 75 9.49 14.83 -6.15
N LYS A 76 10.70 14.87 -6.73
CA LYS A 76 11.67 13.75 -6.78
C LYS A 76 12.32 13.34 -5.44
N ARG A 77 12.04 14.01 -4.32
CA ARG A 77 12.68 13.72 -3.02
C ARG A 77 11.69 13.83 -1.87
N VAL A 78 11.48 12.72 -1.17
CA VAL A 78 10.74 12.65 0.11
C VAL A 78 11.70 12.74 1.30
N THR A 79 13.00 12.53 1.09
CA THR A 79 14.00 12.55 2.16
C THR A 79 14.42 13.98 2.45
N ASN A 80 13.88 14.54 3.53
CA ASN A 80 14.30 15.82 4.09
C ASN A 80 15.79 15.72 4.47
N GLU A 81 16.65 16.57 3.92
CA GLU A 81 18.10 16.55 4.23
C GLU A 81 18.41 16.89 5.70
N GLY A 82 17.43 17.42 6.44
CA GLY A 82 17.52 17.72 7.88
C GLY A 82 16.95 16.64 8.82
N LEU A 83 16.61 15.44 8.33
CA LEU A 83 16.08 14.36 9.17
C LEU A 83 17.23 13.56 9.81
N GLU A 84 17.42 13.70 11.11
CA GLU A 84 18.33 12.85 11.89
C GLU A 84 17.65 11.50 12.21
N GLN A 85 18.28 10.40 11.81
CA GLN A 85 17.77 9.04 12.03
C GLN A 85 18.66 8.30 13.03
N GLY A 86 18.06 7.77 14.08
CA GLY A 86 18.73 6.93 15.08
C GLY A 86 18.11 5.54 15.17
N TYR A 87 18.89 4.55 15.62
CA TYR A 87 18.38 3.21 15.94
C TYR A 87 19.01 2.69 17.23
N CYS A 88 18.30 1.81 17.93
CA CYS A 88 18.78 1.12 19.12
C CYS A 88 18.54 -0.39 18.95
N VAL A 89 19.58 -1.20 19.19
CA VAL A 89 19.48 -2.66 19.13
C VAL A 89 19.11 -3.18 20.51
N VAL A 90 17.93 -3.80 20.63
CA VAL A 90 17.45 -4.35 21.91
C VAL A 90 17.46 -5.89 21.85
N PRO A 91 18.18 -6.56 22.77
CA PRO A 91 18.42 -8.01 22.70
C PRO A 91 17.21 -8.87 23.11
N TYR A 92 16.18 -8.32 23.75
CA TYR A 92 14.98 -9.07 24.18
C TYR A 92 13.70 -8.31 23.81
N CYS A 93 12.78 -9.01 23.16
CA CYS A 93 11.45 -8.51 22.84
C CYS A 93 10.57 -8.52 24.10
N SER A 94 10.66 -7.44 24.89
CA SER A 94 9.65 -7.13 25.90
C SER A 94 9.26 -5.67 25.72
N VAL A 95 7.97 -5.40 25.91
CA VAL A 95 7.19 -4.18 25.64
C VAL A 95 7.72 -2.92 26.39
N THR A 96 8.89 -3.00 27.03
CA THR A 96 9.56 -1.94 27.80
C THR A 96 10.33 -0.94 26.92
N LEU A 97 10.23 -1.03 25.59
CA LEU A 97 10.96 -0.15 24.66
C LEU A 97 10.61 1.34 24.87
N CYS A 98 9.32 1.66 25.02
CA CYS A 98 8.88 3.06 25.23
C CYS A 98 9.38 3.64 26.56
N HIS A 99 9.43 2.82 27.63
CA HIS A 99 9.93 3.26 28.93
C HIS A 99 11.44 3.57 28.90
N ILE A 100 12.23 2.76 28.20
CA ILE A 100 13.68 2.98 28.06
C ILE A 100 13.95 4.21 27.20
N ALA A 101 13.24 4.39 26.10
CA ALA A 101 13.41 5.55 25.21
C ALA A 101 13.09 6.88 25.90
N MET A 102 12.04 6.92 26.74
CA MET A 102 11.69 8.13 27.51
C MET A 102 12.61 8.36 28.72
N SER A 103 13.10 7.29 29.37
CA SER A 103 14.00 7.42 30.54
C SER A 103 15.44 7.78 30.18
N SER A 104 15.87 7.52 28.93
CA SER A 104 17.24 7.78 28.48
C SER A 104 17.50 9.24 28.10
N GLY A 105 16.49 10.12 28.19
CA GLY A 105 16.61 11.55 27.85
C GLY A 105 16.89 11.83 26.37
N THR A 106 16.78 10.81 25.51
CA THR A 106 17.05 10.90 24.07
C THR A 106 15.90 11.47 23.26
N VAL A 107 14.72 11.65 23.89
CA VAL A 107 13.55 12.21 23.23
C VAL A 107 13.07 13.38 24.08
N SER A 108 13.07 14.58 23.50
CA SER A 108 12.47 15.78 24.08
C SER A 108 10.98 15.55 24.36
N ASP A 109 10.40 16.24 25.34
CA ASP A 109 8.97 16.18 25.73
C ASP A 109 7.96 16.60 24.63
N GLU A 110 8.35 16.62 23.35
CA GLU A 110 7.50 16.93 22.22
C GLU A 110 7.12 15.64 21.46
N PHE A 111 5.88 15.20 21.65
CA PHE A 111 5.11 14.25 20.82
C PHE A 111 5.89 13.11 20.14
N CYS A 112 5.91 11.94 20.79
CA CYS A 112 6.49 10.73 20.23
C CYS A 112 5.46 9.92 19.43
N LEU A 113 5.78 9.57 18.18
CA LEU A 113 5.03 8.58 17.41
C LEU A 113 5.76 7.24 17.45
N ALA A 114 5.15 6.21 18.05
CA ALA A 114 5.67 4.86 18.09
C ALA A 114 4.95 3.98 17.05
N TYR A 115 5.72 3.22 16.26
CA TYR A 115 5.18 2.27 15.28
C TYR A 115 5.31 0.85 15.81
N GLY A 116 4.19 0.12 15.88
CA GLY A 116 4.12 -1.29 16.24
C GLY A 116 3.79 -2.16 15.02
N HIS A 117 4.10 -3.46 15.11
CA HIS A 117 3.87 -4.41 14.01
C HIS A 117 2.40 -4.88 13.91
N SER A 118 1.61 -4.73 14.97
CA SER A 118 0.20 -5.14 15.01
C SER A 118 -0.61 -4.20 15.89
N LEU A 119 -1.90 -4.03 15.58
CA LEU A 119 -2.83 -3.35 16.49
C LEU A 119 -2.90 -4.03 17.86
N SER A 120 -2.65 -5.35 17.92
CA SER A 120 -2.57 -6.10 19.19
C SER A 120 -1.36 -5.73 20.05
N SER A 121 -0.31 -5.13 19.46
CA SER A 121 0.87 -4.68 20.19
C SER A 121 0.76 -3.23 20.69
N CYS A 122 -0.32 -2.52 20.33
CA CYS A 122 -0.54 -1.12 20.68
C CYS A 122 -1.42 -0.93 21.93
N VAL A 123 -1.79 -2.02 22.62
CA VAL A 123 -2.65 -2.03 23.83
C VAL A 123 -1.79 -2.16 25.08
#